data_AF-Q3A1N6-F1
#
_entry.id   AF-Q3A1N6-F1
#
_cell.length_a   1.000
_cell.length_b   1.000
_cell.length_c   1.000
_cell.angle_alpha   90.00
_cell.angle_beta   90.00
_cell.angle_gamma   90.00
#
_symmetry.space_group_name_H-M   'P 1'
#
loop_
_entity.id
_entity.type
_entity.pdbx_description
1 polymer ?
#
loop_
_entity_poly.entity_id
_entity_poly.type
_entity_poly.pdbx_seq_one_letter_code
_entity_poly.pdbx_strand_id
1 'polypeptide(L)'
;MKKLLMLVIAAAIGYAAYTNPDLDAHQQAISDQLPGGQYYSEEQNLARFSDLDYSNFLIASATKDTTKMSMVSYGFLGRVTVVDEDWQPGQAP
;
A
#
# COMPACT_ATOMS: atom_id res chain seq x y z
N MET A 1 14.34 34.58 0.45
CA MET A 1 14.41 33.46 1.43
C MET A 1 13.07 32.76 1.62
N LYS A 2 12.00 33.42 2.09
CA LYS A 2 10.67 32.77 2.26
C LYS A 2 10.12 32.10 0.98
N LYS A 3 10.22 32.77 -0.17
CA LYS A 3 9.79 32.23 -1.48
C LYS A 3 10.58 30.98 -1.91
N LEU A 4 11.90 30.97 -1.63
CA LEU A 4 12.77 29.82 -1.92
C LEU A 4 12.42 28.64 -1.01
N LEU A 5 12.19 28.89 0.28
CA LEU A 5 11.75 27.86 1.22
C LEU A 5 10.41 27.24 0.79
N MET A 6 9.44 28.06 0.37
CA MET A 6 8.16 27.56 -0.15
C MET A 6 8.34 26.70 -1.41
N LEU A 7 9.22 27.10 -2.32
CA LEU A 7 9.53 26.30 -3.51
C LEU A 7 10.14 24.94 -3.15
N VAL A 8 11.06 24.90 -2.18
CA VAL A 8 11.66 23.65 -1.72
C VAL A 8 10.62 22.75 -1.06
N ILE A 9 9.74 23.29 -0.22
CA ILE A 9 8.66 22.52 0.41
C ILE A 9 7.69 21.99 -0.64
N ALA A 10 7.27 22.83 -1.60
CA ALA A 10 6.38 22.42 -2.68
C ALA A 10 6.99 21.31 -3.54
N ALA A 11 8.28 21.42 -3.87
CA ALA A 11 9.01 20.39 -4.59
C ALA A 11 9.09 19.08 -3.80
N ALA A 12 9.35 19.16 -2.49
CA ALA A 12 9.42 17.98 -1.62
C ALA A 12 8.05 17.27 -1.50
N ILE A 13 6.97 18.02 -1.29
CA ILE A 13 5.61 17.46 -1.23
C ILE A 13 5.22 16.88 -2.60
N GLY A 14 5.51 17.60 -3.69
CA GLY A 14 5.23 17.12 -5.05
C GLY A 14 5.97 15.82 -5.36
N TYR A 15 7.24 15.71 -4.97
CA TYR A 15 8.01 14.47 -5.12
C TYR A 15 7.45 13.33 -4.25
N ALA A 16 7.11 13.62 -2.99
CA ALA A 16 6.55 12.62 -2.09
C ALA A 16 5.18 12.11 -2.56
N ALA A 17 4.34 12.99 -3.10
CA ALA A 17 3.06 12.63 -3.69
C ALA A 17 3.23 11.83 -4.99
N TYR A 18 4.17 12.21 -5.85
CA TYR A 18 4.46 11.50 -7.09
C TYR A 18 5.01 10.09 -6.86
N THR A 19 5.78 9.91 -5.80
CA THR A 19 6.35 8.61 -5.42
C THR A 19 5.47 7.83 -4.45
N ASN A 20 4.29 8.33 -4.08
CA ASN A 20 3.44 7.64 -3.13
C ASN A 20 2.94 6.30 -3.72
N PRO A 21 3.19 5.15 -3.08
CA PRO A 21 2.76 3.86 -3.60
C PRO A 21 1.24 3.78 -3.77
N ASP A 22 0.81 3.21 -4.90
CA ASP A 22 -0.59 2.92 -5.18
C ASP A 22 -0.99 1.52 -4.67
N LEU A 23 -2.27 1.17 -4.83
CA LEU A 23 -2.80 -0.12 -4.41
C LEU A 23 -2.04 -1.31 -5.03
N ASP A 24 -1.66 -1.21 -6.29
CA ASP A 24 -0.95 -2.28 -7.00
C ASP A 24 0.42 -2.56 -6.36
N ALA A 25 1.16 -1.49 -6.01
CA ALA A 25 2.42 -1.62 -5.28
C ALA A 25 2.22 -2.30 -3.91
N HIS A 26 1.12 -2.00 -3.21
CA HIS A 26 0.78 -2.66 -1.96
C HIS A 26 0.46 -4.15 -2.15
N GLN A 27 -0.39 -4.48 -3.12
CA GLN A 27 -0.77 -5.86 -3.44
C GLN A 27 0.45 -6.69 -3.87
N GLN A 28 1.36 -6.10 -4.64
CA GLN A 28 2.62 -6.74 -5.02
C GLN A 28 3.47 -7.04 -3.78
N ALA A 29 3.69 -6.06 -2.90
CA ALA A 29 4.49 -6.26 -1.69
C ALA A 29 3.91 -7.35 -0.77
N ILE A 30 2.58 -7.40 -0.62
CA ILE A 30 1.89 -8.46 0.13
C ILE A 30 2.09 -9.82 -0.54
N SER A 31 1.98 -9.87 -1.88
CA SER A 31 2.18 -11.10 -2.66
C SER A 31 3.59 -11.66 -2.51
N ASP A 32 4.60 -10.78 -2.50
CA ASP A 32 6.01 -11.15 -2.38
C ASP A 32 6.34 -11.77 -1.02
N GLN A 33 5.52 -11.53 0.01
CA GLN A 33 5.66 -12.16 1.33
C GLN A 33 4.99 -13.54 1.42
N LEU A 34 4.05 -13.85 0.52
CA LEU A 34 3.33 -15.12 0.59
C LEU A 34 4.23 -16.30 0.15
N PRO A 35 4.38 -17.33 1.00
CA PRO A 35 5.18 -18.50 0.64
C PRO A 35 4.48 -19.28 -0.48
N GLY A 36 5.18 -19.47 -1.60
CA GLY A 36 4.80 -20.52 -2.56
C GLY A 36 4.81 -20.15 -4.04
N GLY A 37 5.13 -18.90 -4.44
CA GLY A 37 5.27 -18.53 -5.86
C GLY A 37 4.08 -18.94 -6.73
N GLN A 38 2.89 -19.08 -6.13
CA GLN A 38 1.73 -19.56 -6.82
C GLN A 38 1.27 -18.49 -7.81
N TYR A 39 1.12 -18.90 -9.06
CA TYR A 39 0.58 -18.05 -10.09
C TYR A 39 -0.94 -17.99 -9.89
N TYR A 40 -1.43 -16.85 -9.42
CA TYR A 40 -2.86 -16.58 -9.32
C TYR A 40 -3.35 -15.95 -10.62
N SER A 41 -4.53 -16.33 -11.07
CA SER A 41 -5.21 -15.61 -12.15
C SER A 41 -5.58 -14.18 -11.70
N GLU A 42 -5.87 -13.29 -12.64
CA GLU A 42 -6.31 -11.92 -12.35
C GLU A 42 -7.58 -11.92 -11.48
N GLU A 43 -8.54 -12.79 -11.79
CA GLU A 43 -9.77 -12.97 -11.02
C GLU A 43 -9.49 -13.46 -9.60
N GLN A 44 -8.54 -14.39 -9.44
CA GLN A 44 -8.13 -14.86 -8.11
C GLN A 44 -7.49 -13.74 -7.31
N ASN A 45 -6.60 -12.93 -7.91
CA ASN A 45 -6.00 -11.78 -7.23
C ASN A 45 -7.03 -10.73 -6.82
N LEU A 46 -8.02 -10.44 -7.68
CA LEU A 46 -9.12 -9.54 -7.37
C LEU A 46 -9.94 -10.02 -6.17
N ALA A 47 -10.33 -11.29 -6.15
CA ALA A 47 -11.05 -11.88 -5.02
C ALA A 47 -10.18 -11.86 -3.75
N ARG A 48 -8.88 -12.12 -3.90
CA ARG A 48 -7.90 -12.23 -2.83
C ARG A 48 -7.65 -10.91 -2.10
N PHE A 49 -7.76 -9.79 -2.78
CA PHE A 49 -7.57 -8.46 -2.19
C PHE A 49 -8.88 -7.70 -1.99
N SER A 50 -10.02 -8.38 -2.15
CA SER A 50 -11.35 -7.76 -2.02
C SER A 50 -11.68 -7.29 -0.60
N ASP A 51 -11.00 -7.85 0.40
CA ASP A 51 -11.06 -7.51 1.80
C ASP A 51 -10.04 -6.43 2.22
N LEU A 52 -9.24 -5.89 1.29
CA LEU A 52 -8.37 -4.75 1.54
C LEU A 52 -9.04 -3.42 1.18
N ASP A 53 -9.01 -2.50 2.13
CA ASP A 53 -9.38 -1.10 1.95
C ASP A 53 -8.13 -0.25 1.79
N TYR A 54 -8.06 0.54 0.71
CA TYR A 54 -6.93 1.39 0.37
C TYR A 54 -7.21 2.85 0.72
N SER A 55 -6.25 3.48 1.39
CA SER A 55 -6.30 4.90 1.74
C SER A 55 -5.05 5.62 1.25
N ASN A 56 -5.25 6.77 0.58
CA ASN A 56 -4.18 7.65 0.11
C ASN A 56 -4.25 9.00 0.85
N PHE A 57 -3.15 9.35 1.52
CA PHE A 57 -2.99 10.57 2.32
C PHE A 57 -2.02 11.57 1.65
N LEU A 58 -2.08 11.67 0.32
CA LEU A 58 -1.22 12.48 -0.55
C LEU A 58 0.22 11.98 -0.64
N ILE A 59 0.96 11.99 0.47
CA ILE A 59 2.39 11.63 0.52
C ILE A 59 2.65 10.24 1.08
N ALA A 60 1.62 9.61 1.64
CA ALA A 60 1.66 8.27 2.21
C ALA A 60 0.39 7.52 1.84
N SER A 61 0.43 6.20 1.91
CA SER A 61 -0.70 5.33 1.63
C SER A 61 -0.73 4.16 2.61
N ALA A 62 -1.87 3.51 2.73
CA ALA A 62 -2.02 2.33 3.56
C ALA A 62 -3.12 1.39 3.03
N THR A 63 -2.97 0.10 3.29
CA THR A 63 -4.03 -0.89 3.17
C THR A 63 -4.44 -1.39 4.54
N LYS A 64 -5.74 -1.67 4.69
CA LYS A 64 -6.34 -2.17 5.92
C LYS A 64 -7.26 -3.34 5.59
N ASP A 65 -7.21 -4.38 6.40
CA ASP A 65 -8.17 -5.47 6.37
C ASP A 65 -9.55 -4.95 6.82
N THR A 66 -10.56 -5.11 5.97
CA THR A 66 -11.94 -4.68 6.23
C THR A 66 -12.67 -5.54 7.27
N THR A 67 -12.22 -6.77 7.47
CA THR A 67 -12.78 -7.74 8.43
C THR A 67 -12.12 -7.59 9.79
N LYS A 68 -10.78 -7.64 9.85
CA LYS A 68 -10.00 -7.54 11.09
C LYS A 68 -9.83 -6.09 11.56
N MET A 69 -10.10 -5.11 10.67
CA MET A 69 -9.89 -3.68 10.91
C MET A 69 -8.43 -3.35 11.31
N SER A 70 -7.49 -4.22 10.93
CA SER A 70 -6.06 -4.07 11.14
C SER A 70 -5.39 -3.49 9.90
N MET A 71 -4.32 -2.72 10.11
CA MET A 71 -3.47 -2.28 9.00
C MET A 71 -2.69 -3.48 8.48
N VAL A 72 -2.66 -3.64 7.16
CA VAL A 72 -1.92 -4.72 6.49
C VAL A 72 -0.60 -4.20 5.94
N SER A 73 -0.60 -3.00 5.36
CA SER A 73 0.62 -2.38 4.87
C SER A 73 0.53 -0.86 4.82
N TYR A 74 1.68 -0.19 4.80
CA TYR A 74 1.78 1.25 4.59
C TYR A 74 2.88 1.58 3.56
N GLY A 75 2.69 2.70 2.88
CA GLY A 75 3.49 3.15 1.76
C GLY A 75 3.99 4.59 1.96
N PHE A 76 5.26 4.84 1.65
CA PHE A 76 5.86 6.18 1.67
C PHE A 76 7.10 6.22 0.77
N LEU A 77 7.25 7.27 -0.05
CA LEU A 77 8.40 7.49 -0.94
C LEU A 77 8.80 6.27 -1.79
N GLY A 78 7.82 5.66 -2.46
CA GLY A 78 8.02 4.54 -3.37
C GLY A 78 8.32 3.22 -2.68
N ARG A 79 8.18 3.15 -1.35
CA ARG A 79 8.41 1.95 -0.56
C ARG A 79 7.13 1.52 0.12
N VAL A 80 6.85 0.23 0.05
CA VAL A 80 5.77 -0.41 0.81
C VAL A 80 6.39 -1.27 1.91
N THR A 81 5.81 -1.20 3.10
CA THR A 81 6.10 -2.10 4.20
C THR A 81 4.81 -2.83 4.56
N VAL A 82 4.83 -4.16 4.50
CA VAL A 82 3.75 -5.00 5.03
C VAL A 82 4.00 -5.17 6.53
N VAL A 83 2.98 -4.88 7.33
CA VAL A 83 3.03 -4.92 8.80
C VAL A 83 2.28 -6.10 9.39
N ASP A 84 1.35 -6.67 8.63
CA ASP A 84 0.64 -7.91 8.97
C ASP A 84 1.19 -9.02 8.06
N GLU A 85 2.33 -9.61 8.44
CA GLU A 85 3.03 -10.66 7.68
C GLU A 85 2.24 -11.96 7.60
N ASP A 86 1.34 -12.18 8.58
CA ASP A 86 0.44 -13.33 8.65
C ASP A 86 -0.90 -13.05 7.96
N TRP A 87 -1.05 -11.87 7.33
CA TRP A 87 -2.27 -11.52 6.64
C TRP A 87 -2.54 -12.50 5.51
N GLN A 88 -3.69 -13.16 5.59
CA GLN A 88 -4.14 -14.09 4.57
C GLN A 88 -5.50 -13.68 4.02
N PRO A 89 -5.63 -13.68 2.69
CA PRO A 89 -6.88 -13.42 1.98
C PRO A 89 -8.03 -14.29 2.43
N GLY A 90 -9.21 -13.72 2.66
CA GLY A 90 -10.41 -14.50 2.89
C GLY A 90 -10.40 -15.31 4.19
N GLN A 91 -9.55 -14.94 5.16
CA GLN A 91 -9.70 -15.39 6.54
C GLN A 91 -10.86 -14.62 7.19
N ALA A 92 -12.08 -15.06 6.88
CA ALA A 92 -13.21 -14.83 7.77
C ALA A 92 -12.90 -15.48 9.14
N PRO A 93 -13.37 -14.90 10.25
CA PRO A 93 -13.30 -15.55 11.56
C PRO A 93 -13.99 -16.92 11.57
#